data_AF-A0A1G1E799-F1
#
_entry.id   AF-A0A1G1E799-F1
#
_cell.length_a   1.000
_cell.length_b   1.000
_cell.length_c   1.000
_cell.angle_alpha   90.00
_cell.angle_beta   90.00
_cell.angle_gamma   90.00
#
_symmetry.space_group_name_H-M   'P 1'
#
loop_
_entity.id
_entity.type
_entity.pdbx_description
1 polymer ?
#
loop_
_entity_poly.entity_id
_entity_poly.type
_entity_poly.pdbx_seq_one_letter_code
_entity_poly.pdbx_strand_id
1 'polypeptide(L)' 'MGINMNDPLRREEKRESSPDQNDTGPSRPDVSRPGNDNLLKRMKRVDPKQSEKYKQRTGQ' A
#
# COMPACT_ATOMS: atom_id res chain seq x y z
N MET A 1 -18.34 -27.37 -25.41
CA MET A 1 -18.65 -27.52 -23.97
C MET A 1 -17.46 -26.95 -23.20
N GLY A 2 -17.51 -25.65 -22.87
CA GLY A 2 -16.43 -24.94 -22.18
C GLY A 2 -16.90 -24.59 -20.77
N ILE A 3 -16.09 -24.95 -19.79
CA ILE A 3 -16.39 -25.00 -18.36
C ILE A 3 -16.85 -23.63 -17.84
N ASN A 4 -17.94 -23.66 -17.08
CA ASN A 4 -18.53 -22.53 -16.38
C ASN A 4 -17.55 -22.05 -15.31
N MET A 5 -16.79 -21.00 -15.59
CA MET A 5 -15.81 -20.40 -14.68
C MET A 5 -16.52 -19.53 -13.64
N ASN A 6 -17.29 -20.15 -12.75
CA ASN A 6 -17.66 -19.50 -11.50
C ASN A 6 -16.62 -19.90 -10.45
N ASP A 7 -15.45 -19.25 -10.53
CA ASP A 7 -14.35 -19.43 -9.59
C ASP A 7 -14.71 -18.75 -8.26
N PRO A 8 -14.84 -19.49 -7.14
CA PRO A 8 -15.15 -18.91 -5.83
C PRO A 8 -14.03 -18.00 -5.30
N LEU A 9 -12.84 -17.99 -5.93
CA LEU A 9 -11.75 -17.05 -5.67
C LEU A 9 -11.92 -15.71 -6.39
N ARG A 10 -12.88 -15.59 -7.30
CA ARG A 10 -13.31 -14.30 -7.84
C ARG A 10 -14.09 -13.56 -6.76
N ARG A 11 -13.35 -13.13 -5.73
CA ARG A 11 -13.74 -12.01 -4.87
C ARG A 11 -14.08 -10.90 -5.84
N GLU A 12 -15.38 -10.60 -5.96
CA GLU A 12 -15.86 -9.45 -6.69
C GLU A 12 -14.91 -8.30 -6.36
N GLU A 13 -14.26 -7.78 -7.40
CA GLU A 13 -13.47 -6.56 -7.35
C GLU A 13 -14.27 -5.60 -6.50
N LYS A 14 -13.87 -5.45 -5.24
CA LYS A 14 -14.46 -4.49 -4.32
C LYS A 14 -14.02 -3.20 -4.95
N ARG A 15 -14.82 -2.70 -5.90
CA ARG A 15 -14.69 -1.37 -6.48
C ARG A 15 -14.46 -0.52 -5.26
N GLU A 16 -13.23 -0.06 -5.12
CA GLU A 16 -12.86 0.79 -4.01
C GLU A 16 -13.93 1.87 -4.07
N SER A 17 -14.76 1.92 -3.02
CA SER A 17 -15.59 3.07 -2.80
C SER A 17 -14.56 4.16 -2.57
N SER A 18 -14.15 4.80 -3.66
CA SER A 18 -13.45 6.07 -3.63
C SER A 18 -14.33 6.90 -2.72
N PRO A 19 -13.84 7.29 -1.53
CA PRO A 19 -14.66 8.06 -0.62
C PRO A 19 -15.15 9.26 -1.40
N ASP A 20 -16.47 9.39 -1.48
CA ASP A 20 -17.18 10.44 -2.18
C ASP A 20 -16.51 11.78 -1.80
N GLN A 21 -15.66 12.30 -2.70
CA GLN A 21 -14.92 13.55 -2.51
C GLN A 21 -15.93 14.70 -2.67
N ASN A 22 -16.93 14.75 -1.81
CA ASN A 22 -17.61 16.01 -1.57
C ASN A 22 -16.60 16.86 -0.80
N ASP A 23 -16.07 17.87 -1.46
CA ASP A 23 -15.12 18.89 -0.97
C ASP A 23 -15.66 19.75 0.20
N THR A 24 -16.62 19.25 0.98
CA THR A 24 -17.30 19.94 2.08
C THR A 24 -16.62 19.71 3.43
N GLY A 25 -15.54 18.92 3.46
CA GLY A 25 -14.77 18.59 4.67
C GLY A 25 -13.33 19.12 4.63
N PRO A 26 -12.64 19.19 5.77
CA PRO A 26 -11.26 19.64 5.82
C PRO A 26 -10.38 18.78 4.89
N SER A 27 -9.70 19.44 3.95
CA SER A 27 -8.75 18.77 3.06
C SER A 27 -7.60 18.16 3.86
N ARG A 28 -7.07 17.04 3.35
CA ARG A 28 -5.83 16.48 3.91
C ARG A 28 -4.74 17.56 3.87
N PRO A 29 -3.96 17.71 4.95
CA PRO A 29 -2.88 18.69 4.97
C PRO A 29 -1.85 18.34 3.88
N ASP A 30 -1.32 19.37 3.22
CA ASP A 30 -0.24 19.23 2.23
C ASP A 30 1.09 18.94 2.95
N VAL A 31 1.18 17.74 3.50
CA VAL A 31 2.39 17.23 4.15
C VAL A 31 3.13 16.43 3.11
N SER A 32 4.28 16.96 2.68
CA SER A 32 5.23 16.19 1.89
C SER A 32 5.57 14.91 2.66
N ARG A 33 5.30 13.75 2.05
CA ARG A 33 5.66 12.47 2.64
C ARG A 33 7.17 12.51 2.91
N PRO A 34 7.64 12.23 4.14
CA PRO A 34 9.07 12.22 4.42
C PRO A 34 9.73 11.27 3.41
N GLY A 35 10.61 11.83 2.57
CA GLY A 35 11.07 11.21 1.33
C GLY A 35 11.43 9.73 1.45
N ASN A 36 11.11 8.98 0.39
CA ASN A 36 11.29 7.52 0.29
C ASN A 36 12.75 7.09 0.55
N ASP A 37 13.71 7.97 0.23
CA ASP A 37 15.16 7.74 0.30
C ASP A 37 15.68 7.43 1.71
N ASN A 38 14.86 7.66 2.74
CA ASN A 38 15.24 7.46 4.13
C ASN A 38 14.47 6.33 4.83
N LEU A 39 13.66 5.53 4.13
CA LEU A 39 12.96 4.41 4.76
C LEU A 39 13.94 3.40 5.35
N LEU A 40 14.84 2.84 4.54
CA LEU A 40 15.85 1.88 5.01
C LEU A 40 16.75 2.46 6.10
N LYS A 41 17.12 3.75 6.01
CA LYS A 41 17.91 4.44 7.04
C LYS A 41 17.16 4.57 8.36
N ARG A 42 15.86 4.90 8.33
CA ARG A 42 15.01 4.94 9.53
C ARG A 42 14.76 3.55 10.09
N MET A 43 14.45 2.58 9.21
CA MET A 43 14.30 1.18 9.61
C MET A 43 15.57 0.70 10.29
N LYS A 44 16.77 0.96 9.75
CA LYS A 44 18.02 0.54 10.38
C LYS A 44 18.24 1.17 11.77
N ARG A 45 17.79 2.41 11.99
CA ARG A 45 17.86 3.08 13.30
C ARG A 45 16.88 2.51 14.31
N VAL A 46 15.67 2.14 13.88
CA VAL A 46 14.60 1.64 14.75
C VAL A 46 14.72 0.13 14.97
N ASP A 47 14.91 -0.62 13.90
CA ASP A 47 15.10 -2.07 13.86
C ASP A 47 16.00 -2.48 12.67
N PRO A 48 17.30 -2.73 12.93
CA PRO A 48 18.22 -3.22 11.92
C PRO A 48 17.77 -4.51 11.23
N LYS A 49 17.15 -5.45 11.96
CA LYS A 49 16.74 -6.74 11.40
C LYS A 49 15.60 -6.57 10.41
N GLN A 50 14.67 -5.64 10.65
CA GLN A 50 13.62 -5.34 9.69
C GLN A 50 14.15 -4.66 8.43
N SER A 51 15.15 -3.79 8.54
CA SER A 51 15.76 -3.18 7.36
C SER A 51 16.34 -4.23 6.41
N GLU A 52 17.03 -5.24 6.95
CA GLU A 52 17.59 -6.34 6.17
C GLU A 52 16.50 -7.23 5.56
N LYS A 53 15.46 -7.60 6.31
CA LYS A 53 14.32 -8.35 5.76
C LYS A 53 13.62 -7.60 4.62
N TYR A 54 13.49 -6.28 4.76
CA TYR A 54 12.87 -5.45 3.72
C TYR A 54 13.70 -5.42 2.44
N LYS A 55 15.03 -5.25 2.53
CA LYS A 55 15.93 -5.34 1.37
C LYS A 55 15.79 -6.68 0.65
N GLN A 56 15.87 -7.78 1.41
CA GLN A 56 15.74 -9.14 0.85
C GLN A 56 14.39 -9.36 0.17
N ARG A 57 13.30 -8.83 0.74
CA ARG A 57 11.95 -9.00 0.18
C ARG A 57 11.69 -8.11 -1.03
N THR A 58 12.25 -6.91 -1.05
CA THR A 58 11.91 -5.89 -2.05
C THR A 58 12.96 -5.76 -3.16
N GLY A 59 14.13 -6.37 -3.00
CA GLY A 59 15.26 -6.20 -3.92
C GLY A 59 15.88 -4.79 -3.88
N GLN A 60 15.58 -4.04 -2.81
CA GLN A 60 16.04 -2.67 -2.60
C GLN A 60 17.41 -2.62 -1.94
#